data_AF-A0AAE4YCM3-F1
#
_entry.id   AF-A0AAE4YCM3-F1
#
_cell.length_a   1.000
_cell.length_b   1.000
_cell.length_c   1.000
_cell.angle_alpha   90.00
_cell.angle_beta   90.00
_cell.angle_gamma   90.00
#
_symmetry.space_group_name_H-M   'P 1'
#
loop_
_entity.id
_entity.type
_entity.pdbx_description
1 polymer ?
#
loop_
_entity_poly.entity_id
_entity_poly.type
_entity_poly.pdbx_seq_one_letter_code
_entity_poly.pdbx_strand_id
1 'polypeptide(L)'
;MTMPKKNVSCTQRALNLTLAGTLSVLVGMGLAGLGARAETPALKAEDAFLYVLPKVEVPDDVQPIKGAVNEEFRNCRAAWPAEYSAAQSGPEARALRDIYSLVRARNVIATKDCSCSGKVASWDSVEAVAAILRKKQGVATLDWFHTEAISTEAHRLIAVAETMCGGDF
;
A
#
# COMPACT_ATOMS: atom_id res chain seq x y z
N MET A 1 -60.97 16.80 10.98
CA MET A 1 -59.93 17.77 11.40
C MET A 1 -58.95 17.92 10.23
N THR A 2 -59.37 18.47 9.08
CA THR A 2 -59.30 19.91 8.73
C THR A 2 -57.93 20.54 9.05
N MET A 3 -57.06 20.61 8.04
CA MET A 3 -55.99 21.61 7.99
C MET A 3 -56.60 23.01 7.80
N PRO A 4 -55.88 24.06 8.23
CA PRO A 4 -55.89 25.31 7.50
C PRO A 4 -54.48 25.76 7.08
N LYS A 5 -54.40 26.12 5.80
CA LYS A 5 -53.36 26.94 5.16
C LYS A 5 -53.42 28.38 5.70
N LYS A 6 -52.29 29.07 5.82
CA LYS A 6 -52.22 30.54 5.62
C LYS A 6 -50.98 30.91 4.81
N ASN A 7 -51.27 31.63 3.73
CA ASN A 7 -50.38 32.24 2.75
C ASN A 7 -50.14 33.72 3.08
N VAL A 8 -49.25 34.34 2.27
CA VAL A 8 -49.16 35.77 1.90
C VAL A 8 -48.30 36.62 2.86
N SER A 9 -47.04 36.97 2.50
CA SER A 9 -46.56 37.95 1.49
C SER A 9 -46.65 39.40 1.95
N CYS A 10 -45.52 40.12 1.86
CA CYS A 10 -45.36 41.50 1.35
C CYS A 10 -43.96 42.02 1.74
N THR A 11 -43.07 42.31 0.77
CA THR A 11 -42.62 43.67 0.38
C THR A 11 -41.89 44.44 1.51
N GLN A 12 -40.79 45.17 1.34
CA GLN A 12 -40.18 45.87 0.21
C GLN A 12 -38.87 46.47 0.77
N ARG A 13 -37.76 46.46 0.04
CA ARG A 13 -36.81 47.58 0.03
C ARG A 13 -36.02 47.54 -1.28
N ALA A 14 -36.52 48.33 -2.22
CA ALA A 14 -35.75 48.94 -3.30
C ALA A 14 -34.73 49.92 -2.65
N LEU A 15 -33.71 50.49 -3.28
CA LEU A 15 -33.29 50.66 -4.67
C LEU A 15 -31.86 51.24 -4.53
N ASN A 16 -30.93 50.92 -5.43
CA ASN A 16 -29.99 51.94 -5.93
C ASN A 16 -29.43 51.50 -7.28
N LEU A 17 -30.00 52.14 -8.31
CA LEU A 17 -29.45 52.48 -9.63
C LEU A 17 -27.99 53.00 -9.49
N THR A 18 -27.05 52.89 -10.43
CA THR A 18 -27.12 53.07 -11.90
C THR A 18 -25.76 52.72 -12.54
N LEU A 19 -25.80 52.15 -13.77
CA LEU A 19 -24.97 52.35 -14.99
C LEU A 19 -23.41 52.42 -14.88
N ALA A 20 -22.57 51.88 -15.77
CA ALA A 20 -22.71 51.39 -17.15
C ALA A 20 -21.43 50.63 -17.61
N GLY A 21 -21.58 49.79 -18.65
CA GLY A 21 -20.50 49.25 -19.51
C GLY A 21 -19.96 47.88 -19.07
N THR A 22 -19.88 46.83 -19.87
CA THR A 22 -20.01 46.62 -21.32
C THR A 22 -20.15 45.12 -21.61
N LEU A 23 -20.82 44.80 -22.72
CA LEU A 23 -20.79 43.56 -23.52
C LEU A 23 -21.46 42.29 -22.96
N SER A 24 -22.67 42.03 -23.43
CA SER A 24 -23.29 40.71 -23.50
C SER A 24 -22.79 39.95 -24.72
N VAL A 25 -22.34 38.70 -24.53
CA VAL A 25 -22.54 37.62 -25.51
C VAL A 25 -23.11 36.41 -24.76
N LEU A 26 -24.20 35.90 -25.31
CA LEU A 26 -25.05 34.81 -24.84
C LEU A 26 -24.43 33.42 -25.12
N VAL A 27 -25.11 32.42 -24.54
CA VAL A 27 -25.07 30.95 -24.79
C VAL A 27 -24.12 30.20 -23.85
N GLY A 28 -24.54 29.24 -23.02
CA GLY A 28 -25.83 28.57 -22.91
C GLY A 28 -25.89 27.70 -21.65
N MET A 29 -27.12 27.39 -21.27
CA MET A 29 -27.55 26.51 -20.20
C MET A 29 -27.00 25.08 -20.41
N GLY A 30 -26.45 24.46 -19.36
CA GLY A 30 -26.02 23.06 -19.41
C GLY A 30 -25.63 22.53 -18.04
N LEU A 31 -26.63 22.08 -17.28
CA LEU A 31 -26.43 21.22 -16.11
C LEU A 31 -25.69 19.94 -16.53
N ALA A 32 -24.41 19.85 -16.17
CA ALA A 32 -23.72 18.57 -16.06
C ALA A 32 -22.87 18.65 -14.79
N GLY A 33 -23.41 18.13 -13.70
CA GLY A 33 -22.65 17.80 -12.52
C GLY A 33 -21.62 16.74 -12.89
N LEU A 34 -20.46 17.17 -13.38
CA LEU A 34 -19.25 16.38 -13.23
C LEU A 34 -18.82 16.56 -11.79
N GLY A 35 -19.24 15.62 -10.95
CA GLY A 35 -18.47 15.30 -9.76
C GLY A 35 -17.06 14.97 -10.24
N ALA A 36 -16.17 15.97 -10.16
CA ALA A 36 -14.75 15.75 -10.24
C ALA A 36 -14.44 14.82 -9.08
N ARG A 37 -14.40 13.52 -9.38
CA ARG A 37 -13.73 12.54 -8.56
C ARG A 37 -12.31 13.07 -8.46
N ALA A 38 -12.02 13.74 -7.35
CA ALA A 38 -10.65 13.98 -6.96
C ALA A 38 -10.05 12.57 -6.95
N GLU A 39 -9.21 12.28 -7.94
CA GLU A 39 -8.28 11.18 -7.85
C GLU A 39 -7.41 11.57 -6.67
N THR A 40 -7.79 11.12 -5.46
CA THR A 40 -6.87 11.07 -4.34
C THR A 40 -5.60 10.48 -4.93
N PRO A 41 -4.47 11.21 -4.91
CA PRO A 41 -3.23 10.65 -5.44
C PRO A 41 -3.08 9.31 -4.75
N ALA A 42 -3.03 8.24 -5.54
CA ALA A 42 -2.71 6.93 -5.03
C ALA A 42 -1.37 7.11 -4.36
N LEU A 43 -1.37 7.26 -3.03
CA LEU A 43 -0.19 7.18 -2.20
C LEU A 43 0.40 5.85 -2.59
N LYS A 44 1.48 5.91 -3.38
CA LYS A 44 2.05 4.71 -3.92
C LYS A 44 2.42 3.86 -2.71
N ALA A 45 1.96 2.61 -2.69
CA ALA A 45 2.09 1.76 -1.51
C ALA A 45 3.55 1.53 -1.07
N GLU A 46 4.53 1.92 -1.90
CA GLU A 46 5.92 2.19 -1.56
C GLU A 46 6.09 3.02 -0.27
N ASP A 47 5.29 4.06 -0.01
CA ASP A 47 5.45 4.85 1.23
C ASP A 47 4.81 4.20 2.47
N ALA A 48 3.96 3.18 2.30
CA ALA A 48 3.19 2.67 3.42
C ALA A 48 4.04 1.83 4.39
N PHE A 49 4.97 1.03 3.85
CA PHE A 49 5.84 0.12 4.62
C PHE A 49 7.18 0.76 5.03
N LEU A 50 7.62 1.83 4.36
CA LEU A 50 8.89 2.51 4.64
C LEU A 50 8.97 3.14 6.04
N TYR A 51 7.83 3.40 6.68
CA TYR A 51 7.77 3.90 8.06
C TYR A 51 7.86 2.79 9.13
N VAL A 52 7.74 1.51 8.73
CA VAL A 52 7.60 0.38 9.66
C VAL A 52 8.85 -0.47 9.70
N LEU A 53 9.36 -0.82 8.52
CA LEU A 53 10.56 -1.63 8.40
C LEU A 53 11.73 -0.71 8.02
N PRO A 54 12.83 -0.72 8.79
CA PRO A 54 14.05 0.01 8.45
C PRO A 54 14.48 -0.27 7.00
N LYS A 55 14.84 0.78 6.25
CA LYS A 55 15.39 0.60 4.90
C LYS A 55 16.67 -0.23 5.00
N VAL A 56 16.81 -1.19 4.09
CA VAL A 56 18.07 -1.93 3.94
C VAL A 56 18.87 -1.28 2.84
N GLU A 57 20.13 -0.96 3.13
CA GLU A 57 21.06 -0.45 2.14
C GLU A 57 21.40 -1.57 1.16
N VAL A 58 21.07 -1.36 -0.11
CA VAL A 58 21.43 -2.26 -1.20
C VAL A 58 22.65 -1.67 -1.89
N PRO A 59 23.81 -2.35 -1.92
CA PRO A 59 24.99 -1.89 -2.65
C PRO A 59 24.71 -1.76 -4.15
N ASP A 60 25.34 -0.79 -4.82
CA ASP A 60 25.23 -0.62 -6.28
C ASP A 60 25.90 -1.77 -7.06
N ASP A 61 26.91 -2.41 -6.47
CA ASP A 61 27.64 -3.56 -7.02
C ASP A 61 27.44 -4.80 -6.13
N VAL A 62 26.33 -5.50 -6.35
CA VAL A 62 26.01 -6.75 -5.63
C VAL A 62 26.79 -7.89 -6.26
N GLN A 63 27.80 -8.38 -5.55
CA GLN A 63 28.60 -9.53 -5.97
C GLN A 63 28.22 -10.78 -5.16
N PRO A 64 28.30 -11.98 -5.75
CA PRO A 64 28.09 -13.22 -5.00
C PRO A 64 29.07 -13.36 -3.83
N ILE A 65 28.56 -13.77 -2.67
CA ILE A 65 29.37 -14.08 -1.50
C ILE A 65 30.15 -15.36 -1.79
N LYS A 66 31.48 -15.26 -1.79
CA LYS A 66 32.37 -16.40 -2.05
C LYS A 66 32.14 -17.51 -1.02
N GLY A 67 31.69 -18.67 -1.48
CA GLY A 67 31.46 -19.85 -0.65
C GLY A 67 30.16 -19.83 0.15
N ALA A 68 29.22 -18.93 -0.17
CA ALA A 68 27.89 -18.99 0.43
C ALA A 68 27.20 -20.32 0.10
N VAL A 69 26.63 -20.95 1.12
CA VAL A 69 25.76 -22.12 0.96
C VAL A 69 24.34 -21.59 0.89
N ASN A 70 23.84 -21.46 -0.34
CA ASN A 70 22.47 -21.01 -0.58
C ASN A 70 21.50 -22.18 -0.44
N GLU A 71 20.49 -22.03 0.42
CA GLU A 71 19.40 -23.00 0.58
C GLU A 71 18.07 -22.34 0.21
N GLU A 72 17.38 -22.83 -0.80
CA GLU A 72 16.10 -22.23 -1.22
C GLU A 72 15.09 -22.25 -0.06
N PHE A 73 14.39 -21.15 0.18
CA PHE A 73 13.48 -21.07 1.32
C PHE A 73 12.36 -22.10 1.30
N ARG A 74 11.96 -22.58 0.12
CA ARG A 74 10.98 -23.68 0.00
C ARG A 74 11.43 -24.95 0.73
N ASN A 75 12.75 -25.15 0.84
CA ASN A 75 13.37 -26.27 1.54
C ASN A 75 13.55 -25.99 3.04
N CYS A 76 13.46 -24.74 3.48
CA CYS A 76 13.60 -24.32 4.88
C CYS A 76 12.36 -24.58 5.75
N ARG A 77 11.46 -25.48 5.35
CA ARG A 77 10.17 -25.70 6.01
C ARG A 77 10.29 -25.99 7.52
N ALA A 78 11.32 -26.71 7.94
CA ALA A 78 11.58 -27.02 9.34
C ALA A 78 11.91 -25.79 10.20
N ALA A 79 12.38 -24.71 9.58
CA ALA A 79 12.72 -23.45 10.23
C ALA A 79 11.65 -22.36 10.07
N TRP A 80 10.56 -22.63 9.33
CA TRP A 80 9.52 -21.63 9.13
C TRP A 80 8.84 -21.25 10.44
N PRO A 81 8.52 -19.96 10.66
CA PRO A 81 7.64 -19.55 11.74
C PRO A 81 6.30 -20.28 11.65
N ALA A 82 5.73 -20.62 12.81
CA ALA A 82 4.43 -21.32 12.87
C ALA A 82 3.34 -20.48 12.19
N GLU A 83 3.42 -19.18 12.34
CA GLU A 83 2.51 -18.19 11.77
C GLU A 83 2.64 -18.10 10.25
N TYR A 84 3.86 -18.20 9.69
CA TYR A 84 4.04 -18.29 8.24
C TYR A 84 3.44 -19.58 7.66
N SER A 85 3.54 -20.67 8.42
CA SER A 85 2.91 -21.94 8.05
C SER A 85 1.39 -21.84 8.07
N ALA A 86 0.81 -21.16 9.07
CA ALA A 86 -0.62 -20.88 9.14
C ALA A 86 -1.09 -19.95 7.99
N ALA A 87 -0.29 -18.93 7.67
CA ALA A 87 -0.57 -17.95 6.62
C ALA A 87 -0.46 -18.50 5.18
N GLN A 88 -0.20 -19.81 5.00
CA GLN A 88 -0.30 -20.45 3.69
C GLN A 88 -1.75 -20.54 3.19
N SER A 89 -2.74 -20.38 4.08
CA SER A 89 -4.16 -20.48 3.76
C SER A 89 -4.99 -19.45 4.53
N GLY A 90 -6.22 -19.21 4.08
CA GLY A 90 -7.12 -18.24 4.68
C GLY A 90 -7.28 -16.94 3.89
N PRO A 91 -8.14 -16.02 4.37
CA PRO A 91 -8.56 -14.84 3.62
C PRO A 91 -7.43 -13.85 3.33
N GLU A 92 -6.45 -13.73 4.23
CA GLU A 92 -5.31 -12.83 4.07
C GLU A 92 -4.01 -13.53 3.64
N ALA A 93 -4.08 -14.83 3.29
CA ALA A 93 -2.90 -15.67 3.05
C ALA A 93 -1.95 -15.08 2.03
N ARG A 94 -2.48 -14.49 0.95
CA ARG A 94 -1.64 -13.85 -0.06
C ARG A 94 -0.93 -12.61 0.48
N ALA A 95 -1.68 -11.71 1.12
CA ALA A 95 -1.16 -10.47 1.65
C ALA A 95 -0.06 -10.70 2.70
N LEU A 96 -0.28 -11.62 3.64
CA LEU A 96 0.70 -11.95 4.68
C LEU A 96 1.98 -12.57 4.10
N ARG A 97 1.86 -13.40 3.06
CA ARG A 97 3.04 -13.96 2.36
C ARG A 97 3.80 -12.93 1.55
N ASP A 98 3.13 -11.94 0.95
CA ASP A 98 3.80 -10.83 0.26
C ASP A 98 4.63 -10.01 1.26
N ILE A 99 4.04 -9.66 2.41
CA ILE A 99 4.74 -8.96 3.49
C ILE A 99 5.92 -9.78 4.01
N TYR A 100 5.71 -11.07 4.28
CA TYR A 100 6.78 -11.93 4.78
C TYR A 100 7.93 -12.04 3.78
N SER A 101 7.64 -12.14 2.48
CA SER A 101 8.65 -12.14 1.41
C SER A 101 9.56 -10.92 1.46
N LEU A 102 8.99 -9.74 1.70
CA LEU A 102 9.77 -8.50 1.88
C LEU A 102 10.67 -8.58 3.13
N VAL A 103 10.09 -8.99 4.26
CA VAL A 103 10.80 -9.06 5.56
C VAL A 103 12.00 -10.00 5.47
N ARG A 104 11.85 -11.20 4.90
CA ARG A 104 12.96 -12.15 4.75
C ARG A 104 14.04 -11.68 3.78
N ALA A 105 13.67 -11.08 2.64
CA ALA A 105 14.64 -10.56 1.68
C ALA A 105 15.52 -9.48 2.32
N ARG A 106 14.88 -8.59 3.10
CA ARG A 106 15.60 -7.60 3.92
C ARG A 106 16.52 -8.23 4.94
N ASN A 107 16.06 -9.26 5.65
CA ASN A 107 16.87 -9.95 6.66
C ASN A 107 18.13 -10.56 6.04
N VAL A 108 18.01 -11.24 4.91
CA VAL A 108 19.15 -11.83 4.20
C VAL A 108 20.14 -10.77 3.73
N ILE A 109 19.66 -9.68 3.12
CA ILE A 109 20.55 -8.61 2.65
C ILE A 109 21.29 -7.95 3.84
N ALA A 110 20.58 -7.69 4.94
CA ALA A 110 21.15 -7.05 6.11
C ALA A 110 22.19 -7.94 6.83
N THR A 111 21.91 -9.23 6.94
CA THR A 111 22.77 -10.18 7.67
C THR A 111 23.82 -10.85 6.79
N LYS A 112 23.62 -10.83 5.47
CA LYS A 112 24.41 -11.58 4.47
C LYS A 112 24.40 -13.09 4.69
N ASP A 113 23.39 -13.62 5.40
CA ASP A 113 23.21 -15.04 5.65
C ASP A 113 22.25 -15.65 4.61
N CYS A 114 22.80 -16.48 3.73
CA CYS A 114 22.07 -17.16 2.65
C CYS A 114 21.47 -18.51 3.05
N SER A 115 21.69 -18.95 4.29
CA SER A 115 21.14 -20.20 4.81
C SER A 115 19.68 -20.03 5.27
N CYS A 116 19.06 -21.12 5.73
CA CYS A 116 17.72 -21.06 6.31
C CYS A 116 17.61 -20.13 7.53
N SER A 117 18.66 -19.97 8.35
CA SER A 117 18.60 -19.04 9.48
C SER A 117 18.50 -17.58 9.02
N GLY A 118 19.19 -17.22 7.94
CA GLY A 118 19.12 -15.89 7.36
C GLY A 118 17.83 -15.65 6.58
N LYS A 119 17.28 -16.68 5.92
CA LYS A 119 16.03 -16.57 5.14
C LYS A 119 14.76 -16.61 5.99
N VAL A 120 14.85 -16.99 7.26
CA VAL A 120 13.76 -16.90 8.21
C VAL A 120 13.83 -15.56 8.93
N ALA A 121 12.69 -14.92 9.15
CA ALA A 121 12.60 -13.65 9.83
C ALA A 121 11.46 -13.64 10.86
N SER A 122 11.48 -12.68 11.79
CA SER A 122 10.45 -12.55 12.81
C SER A 122 9.08 -12.25 12.20
N TRP A 123 8.05 -12.96 12.67
CA TRP A 123 6.66 -12.73 12.30
C TRP A 123 6.12 -11.39 12.83
N ASP A 124 6.66 -10.87 13.93
CA ASP A 124 6.22 -9.58 14.52
C ASP A 124 6.33 -8.43 13.53
N SER A 125 7.36 -8.47 12.68
CA SER A 125 7.54 -7.49 11.60
C SER A 125 6.41 -7.56 10.55
N VAL A 126 5.91 -8.76 10.28
CA VAL A 126 4.75 -8.96 9.38
C VAL A 126 3.50 -8.36 10.01
N GLU A 127 3.23 -8.65 11.27
CA GLU A 127 2.05 -8.15 11.97
C GLU A 127 2.05 -6.63 12.09
N ALA A 128 3.20 -6.03 12.40
CA ALA A 128 3.35 -4.57 12.47
C ALA A 128 3.03 -3.91 11.12
N VAL A 129 3.55 -4.45 10.01
CA VAL A 129 3.25 -3.94 8.66
C VAL A 129 1.77 -4.15 8.33
N ALA A 130 1.23 -5.35 8.58
CA ALA A 130 -0.16 -5.67 8.29
C ALA A 130 -1.13 -4.77 9.07
N ALA A 131 -0.89 -4.53 10.36
CA ALA A 131 -1.69 -3.64 11.19
C ALA A 131 -1.71 -2.20 10.65
N ILE A 132 -0.56 -1.70 10.18
CA ILE A 132 -0.45 -0.36 9.61
C ILE A 132 -1.17 -0.27 8.27
N LEU A 133 -1.08 -1.29 7.41
CA LEU A 133 -1.81 -1.33 6.14
C LEU A 133 -3.32 -1.34 6.36
N ARG A 134 -3.80 -2.22 7.25
CA ARG A 134 -5.23 -2.28 7.64
C ARG A 134 -5.73 -0.92 8.11
N LYS A 135 -4.97 -0.26 9.01
CA LYS A 135 -5.30 1.06 9.52
C LYS A 135 -5.29 2.14 8.43
N LYS A 136 -4.27 2.19 7.58
CA LYS A 136 -4.13 3.21 6.52
C LYS A 136 -5.21 3.07 5.45
N GLN A 137 -5.62 1.84 5.14
CA GLN A 137 -6.60 1.55 4.09
C GLN A 137 -8.03 1.44 4.63
N GLY A 138 -8.21 1.46 5.95
CA GLY A 138 -9.53 1.38 6.59
C GLY A 138 -10.20 0.03 6.43
N VAL A 139 -9.43 -1.05 6.30
CA VAL A 139 -9.93 -2.41 6.05
C VAL A 139 -9.68 -3.33 7.24
N ALA A 140 -10.62 -4.23 7.52
CA ALA A 140 -10.45 -5.25 8.55
C ALA A 140 -9.55 -6.41 8.09
N THR A 141 -9.56 -6.71 6.79
CA THR A 141 -8.76 -7.78 6.18
C THR A 141 -7.98 -7.28 4.97
N LEU A 142 -6.73 -7.72 4.85
CA LEU A 142 -5.88 -7.47 3.68
C LEU A 142 -6.14 -8.50 2.58
N ASP A 143 -5.99 -8.04 1.33
CA ASP A 143 -6.13 -8.85 0.13
C ASP A 143 -4.90 -8.55 -0.75
N TRP A 144 -4.68 -9.33 -1.81
CA TRP A 144 -3.47 -9.28 -2.62
C TRP A 144 -3.16 -7.89 -3.20
N PHE A 145 -4.19 -7.14 -3.60
CA PHE A 145 -4.00 -5.80 -4.18
C PHE A 145 -3.62 -4.76 -3.13
N HIS A 146 -3.96 -4.99 -1.85
CA HIS A 146 -3.52 -4.15 -0.74
C HIS A 146 -2.00 -4.24 -0.50
N THR A 147 -1.35 -5.31 -0.98
CA THR A 147 0.09 -5.61 -0.80
C THR A 147 0.88 -5.65 -2.12
N GLU A 148 0.32 -5.19 -3.23
CA GLU A 148 0.96 -5.28 -4.56
C GLU A 148 2.34 -4.60 -4.62
N ALA A 149 2.45 -3.37 -4.09
CA ALA A 149 3.75 -2.67 -4.06
C ALA A 149 4.75 -3.34 -3.12
N ILE A 150 4.29 -3.98 -2.05
CA ILE A 150 5.14 -4.77 -1.15
C ILE A 150 5.66 -6.01 -1.87
N SER A 151 4.81 -6.71 -2.62
CA SER A 151 5.24 -7.84 -3.45
C SER A 151 6.25 -7.40 -4.51
N THR A 152 6.06 -6.22 -5.12
CA THR A 152 6.98 -5.67 -6.12
C THR A 152 8.34 -5.38 -5.51
N GLU A 153 8.39 -4.70 -4.37
CA GLU A 153 9.64 -4.41 -3.68
C GLU A 153 10.31 -5.69 -3.15
N ALA A 154 9.51 -6.66 -2.67
CA ALA A 154 10.01 -7.96 -2.28
C ALA A 154 10.73 -8.64 -3.45
N HIS A 155 10.13 -8.70 -4.64
CA HIS A 155 10.79 -9.28 -5.83
C HIS A 155 12.10 -8.56 -6.17
N ARG A 156 12.15 -7.24 -6.05
CA ARG A 156 13.38 -6.47 -6.29
C ARG A 156 14.49 -6.86 -5.30
N LEU A 157 14.17 -6.97 -4.01
CA LEU A 157 15.13 -7.37 -2.98
C LEU A 157 15.49 -8.86 -3.06
N ILE A 158 14.57 -9.70 -3.50
CA ILE A 158 14.84 -11.12 -3.76
C ILE A 158 15.90 -11.25 -4.85
N ALA A 159 15.77 -10.55 -5.98
CA ALA A 159 16.78 -10.58 -7.04
C ALA A 159 18.18 -10.14 -6.56
N VAL A 160 18.23 -9.15 -5.65
CA VAL A 160 19.47 -8.76 -4.97
C VAL A 160 20.02 -9.90 -4.11
N ALA A 161 19.15 -10.52 -3.29
CA ALA A 161 19.53 -11.66 -2.46
C ALA A 161 20.00 -12.86 -3.29
N GLU A 162 19.37 -13.15 -4.44
CA GLU A 162 19.77 -14.23 -5.35
C GLU A 162 21.14 -13.98 -5.95
N THR A 163 21.40 -12.74 -6.39
CA THR A 163 22.72 -12.33 -6.89
C THR A 163 23.78 -12.47 -5.80
N MET A 164 23.47 -12.00 -4.59
CA MET A 164 24.36 -12.06 -3.43
C MET A 164 24.62 -13.50 -2.97
N CYS A 165 23.60 -14.36 -3.00
CA CYS A 165 23.69 -15.75 -2.54
C CYS A 165 24.13 -16.74 -3.64
N GLY A 166 24.16 -16.30 -4.90
CA GLY A 166 24.60 -17.13 -6.02
C GLY A 166 23.59 -18.21 -6.44
N GLY A 167 22.28 -17.96 -6.29
CA GLY A 167 21.22 -18.88 -6.69
C GLY A 167 19.83 -18.49 -6.17
N ASP A 168 18.84 -19.34 -6.44
CA ASP A 168 17.42 -19.11 -6.13
C ASP A 168 17.15 -18.87 -4.63
N PHE A 169 16.15 -18.03 -4.34
CA PHE A 169 15.87 -17.55 -2.99
C PHE A 169 14.92 -18.39 -2.14
#